data_AF-M4AAF9-F1
#
_entry.id   AF-M4AAF9-F1
#
_cell.length_a   1.000
_cell.length_b   1.000
_cell.length_c   1.000
_cell.angle_alpha   90.00
_cell.angle_beta   90.00
_cell.angle_gamma   90.00
#
_symmetry.space_group_name_H-M   'P 1'
#
loop_
_entity.id
_entity.type
_entity.pdbx_description
1 polymer ?
#
loop_
_entity_poly.entity_id
_entity_poly.type
_entity_poly.pdbx_seq_one_letter_code
_entity_poly.pdbx_strand_id
1 'polypeptide(L)'
;MGREELTFRLNDEEYKNWLKAGRCLLILKDGLLPFTDQQLRAFHGDLLNQYPPLRRPCETSSCKPRGNTLVSVCRVCAEWQRVILKHHRQPDGTIHWTNCFPSYWRTDHWELAKAYMPRGQTKVSRADEFDASALLNLINYCDCFSSVDPKLVRQVIQCRNELMHSCEFRVKDDWMRRYRTALRHFVQQLSFVPHMLTVGRQIEDMLTVDLSIRVFGVDRLDSAGPSADSGPASPESGAESVSRWEAELLREMLRECLRAANEEDEDAKTHDAEQLKRLRGFLQANKDLGEQFSSELQAIDSLEAKGGEES
;
A
#
# COMPACT_ATOMS: atom_id res chain seq x y z
N MET A 1 8.98 -21.41 19.74
CA MET A 1 8.98 -21.59 18.28
C MET A 1 8.75 -20.28 17.54
N GLY A 2 7.54 -19.71 17.44
CA GLY A 2 7.36 -18.48 16.62
C GLY A 2 8.15 -17.25 17.08
N ARG A 3 8.35 -17.09 18.39
CA ARG A 3 9.23 -16.03 18.93
C ARG A 3 10.72 -16.23 18.58
N GLU A 4 11.17 -17.47 18.41
CA GLU A 4 12.57 -17.78 18.10
C GLU A 4 12.87 -17.50 16.62
N GLU A 5 11.95 -17.84 15.72
CA GLU A 5 12.08 -17.54 14.29
C GLU A 5 12.04 -16.03 14.02
N LEU A 6 11.11 -15.30 14.66
CA LEU A 6 11.10 -13.83 14.59
C LEU A 6 12.40 -13.24 15.13
N THR A 7 12.91 -13.74 16.26
CA THR A 7 14.21 -13.28 16.81
C THR A 7 15.34 -13.54 15.83
N PHE A 8 15.36 -14.70 15.18
CA PHE A 8 16.37 -15.03 14.18
C PHE A 8 16.36 -14.05 13.01
N ARG A 9 15.18 -13.70 12.48
CA ARG A 9 15.04 -12.69 11.42
C ARG A 9 15.50 -11.30 11.88
N LEU A 10 15.18 -10.92 13.12
CA LEU A 10 15.57 -9.60 13.68
C LEU A 10 17.06 -9.48 14.06
N ASN A 11 17.82 -10.57 14.02
CA ASN A 11 19.29 -10.50 14.10
C ASN A 11 19.93 -9.99 12.80
N ASP A 12 19.18 -9.91 11.71
CA ASP A 12 19.61 -9.32 10.44
C ASP A 12 19.27 -7.82 10.40
N GLU A 13 20.29 -6.97 10.30
CA GLU A 13 20.12 -5.50 10.25
C GLU A 13 19.36 -5.05 9.00
N GLU A 14 19.60 -5.67 7.84
CA GLU A 14 18.92 -5.30 6.60
C GLU A 14 17.45 -5.73 6.63
N TYR A 15 17.13 -6.83 7.31
CA TYR A 15 15.75 -7.24 7.58
C TYR A 15 15.03 -6.26 8.52
N LYS A 16 15.68 -5.85 9.61
CA LYS A 16 15.14 -4.82 10.52
C LYS A 16 14.86 -3.52 9.79
N ASN A 17 15.77 -3.10 8.92
CA ASN A 17 15.59 -1.94 8.07
C ASN A 17 14.37 -2.07 7.15
N TRP A 18 14.22 -3.24 6.50
CA TRP A 18 13.09 -3.52 5.63
C TRP A 18 11.76 -3.45 6.39
N LEU A 19 11.70 -4.05 7.58
CA LEU A 19 10.51 -4.02 8.42
C LEU A 19 10.17 -2.60 8.91
N LYS A 20 11.15 -1.82 9.35
CA LYS A 20 10.97 -0.41 9.72
C LYS A 20 10.44 0.41 8.55
N ALA A 21 11.02 0.24 7.36
CA ALA A 21 10.62 0.97 6.17
C ALA A 21 9.17 0.63 5.78
N GLY A 22 8.82 -0.65 5.75
CA GLY A 22 7.46 -1.06 5.44
C GLY A 22 6.44 -0.60 6.48
N ARG A 23 6.82 -0.58 7.76
CA ARG A 23 5.96 -0.01 8.80
C ARG A 23 5.74 1.49 8.61
N CYS A 24 6.77 2.25 8.25
CA CYS A 24 6.63 3.67 7.91
C CYS A 24 5.70 3.89 6.72
N LEU A 25 5.72 3.00 5.72
CA LEU A 25 4.82 3.06 4.58
C LEU A 25 3.36 2.86 4.98
N LEU A 26 3.08 1.92 5.88
CA LEU A 26 1.72 1.71 6.41
C LEU A 26 1.24 2.89 7.25
N ILE A 27 2.10 3.45 8.12
CA ILE A 27 1.80 4.67 8.87
C ILE A 27 1.49 5.84 7.90
N LEU A 28 2.27 5.96 6.83
CA LEU A 28 2.04 6.97 5.80
C LEU A 28 0.70 6.75 5.09
N LYS A 29 0.37 5.53 4.69
CA LYS A 29 -0.92 5.18 4.06
C LYS A 29 -2.08 5.66 4.93
N ASP A 30 -2.09 5.27 6.21
CA ASP A 30 -3.15 5.62 7.15
C ASP A 30 -3.24 7.14 7.36
N GLY A 31 -2.10 7.83 7.36
CA GLY A 31 -2.03 9.29 7.39
C GLY A 31 -2.55 9.97 6.12
N LEU A 32 -2.29 9.42 4.94
CA LEU A 32 -2.73 9.99 3.67
C LEU A 32 -4.24 9.83 3.45
N LEU A 33 -4.85 8.75 3.96
CA LEU A 33 -6.23 8.40 3.65
C LEU A 33 -7.25 9.51 4.02
N PRO A 34 -7.26 10.10 5.24
CA PRO A 34 -8.18 11.18 5.56
C PRO A 34 -7.95 12.44 4.70
N PHE A 35 -6.69 12.73 4.38
CA PHE A 35 -6.31 13.88 3.57
C PHE A 35 -6.81 13.72 2.12
N THR A 36 -6.58 12.55 1.51
CA THR A 36 -7.02 12.27 0.15
C THR A 36 -8.54 12.19 0.05
N ASP A 37 -9.23 11.56 1.02
CA ASP A 37 -10.70 11.52 1.03
C ASP A 37 -11.32 12.92 1.06
N GLN A 38 -10.85 13.78 1.96
CA GLN A 38 -11.36 15.14 2.10
C GLN A 38 -11.18 15.96 0.82
N GLN A 39 -9.96 15.96 0.27
CA GLN A 39 -9.63 16.73 -0.94
C GLN A 39 -10.40 16.22 -2.16
N LEU A 40 -10.48 14.91 -2.32
CA LEU A 40 -11.15 14.26 -3.44
C LEU A 40 -12.67 14.46 -3.39
N ARG A 41 -13.29 14.41 -2.20
CA ARG A 41 -14.71 14.72 -2.02
C ARG A 41 -15.04 16.17 -2.37
N ALA A 42 -14.21 17.11 -1.92
CA ALA A 42 -14.38 18.53 -2.26
C ALA A 42 -14.24 18.74 -3.77
N PHE A 43 -13.18 18.19 -4.36
CA PHE A 43 -12.92 18.25 -5.80
C PHE A 43 -14.07 17.65 -6.63
N HIS A 44 -14.57 16.48 -6.24
CA HIS A 44 -15.71 15.84 -6.90
C HIS A 44 -16.98 16.71 -6.85
N GLY A 45 -17.29 17.31 -5.70
CA GLY A 45 -18.38 18.27 -5.56
C GLY A 45 -18.20 19.49 -6.46
N ASP A 46 -16.99 20.04 -6.54
CA ASP A 46 -16.65 21.17 -7.40
C ASP A 46 -16.80 20.82 -8.89
N LEU A 47 -16.37 19.64 -9.32
CA LEU A 47 -16.58 19.16 -10.69
C LEU A 47 -18.07 19.08 -11.02
N LEU A 48 -18.87 18.49 -10.14
CA LEU A 48 -20.32 18.43 -10.33
C LEU A 48 -20.95 19.82 -10.40
N ASN A 49 -20.41 20.81 -9.69
CA ASN A 49 -20.89 22.19 -9.71
C ASN A 49 -20.49 22.95 -10.98
N GLN A 50 -19.25 22.77 -11.43
CA GLN A 50 -18.69 23.48 -12.59
C GLN A 50 -19.17 22.88 -13.92
N TYR A 51 -19.45 21.58 -13.97
CA TYR A 51 -19.82 20.88 -15.19
C TYR A 51 -21.22 20.24 -15.04
N PRO A 52 -22.31 20.97 -15.34
CA PRO A 52 -23.68 20.45 -15.25
C PRO A 52 -23.94 19.12 -15.96
N PRO A 53 -23.32 18.79 -17.12
CA PRO A 53 -23.50 17.48 -17.75
C PRO A 53 -23.09 16.29 -16.88
N LEU A 54 -22.11 16.46 -15.98
CA LEU A 54 -21.61 15.40 -15.08
C LEU A 54 -22.64 14.98 -14.03
N ARG A 55 -23.62 15.86 -13.75
CA ARG A 55 -24.75 15.58 -12.87
C ARG A 55 -25.81 14.70 -13.53
N ARG A 56 -25.60 14.20 -14.74
CA ARG A 56 -26.49 13.22 -15.37
C ARG A 56 -25.96 11.80 -15.11
N PRO A 57 -26.85 10.80 -14.97
CA PRO A 57 -26.38 9.42 -14.90
C PRO A 57 -25.78 9.00 -16.25
N CYS A 58 -24.94 7.97 -16.24
CA CYS A 58 -24.50 7.32 -17.46
C CYS A 58 -25.72 6.86 -18.28
N GLU A 59 -25.73 7.17 -19.58
CA GLU A 59 -26.88 6.90 -20.46
C GLU A 59 -27.01 5.41 -20.80
N THR A 60 -25.92 4.65 -20.66
CA THR A 60 -25.88 3.21 -20.89
C THR A 60 -25.14 2.51 -19.76
N SER A 61 -25.73 1.47 -19.16
CA SER A 61 -25.00 0.60 -18.23
C SER A 61 -23.87 -0.20 -18.90
N SER A 62 -23.71 -0.06 -20.22
CA SER A 62 -22.69 -0.71 -21.04
C SER A 62 -21.40 0.08 -21.21
N CYS A 63 -21.31 1.33 -20.74
CA CYS A 63 -20.05 2.07 -20.74
C CYS A 63 -19.03 1.33 -19.86
N LYS A 64 -18.13 0.58 -20.49
CA LYS A 64 -17.10 -0.21 -19.83
C LYS A 64 -15.75 0.02 -20.49
N PRO A 65 -14.69 0.18 -19.69
CA PRO A 65 -13.34 0.16 -20.21
C PRO A 65 -12.99 -1.17 -20.87
N ARG A 66 -12.10 -1.12 -21.87
CA ARG A 66 -11.37 -2.29 -22.41
C ARG A 66 -9.90 -1.91 -22.53
N GLY A 67 -9.05 -2.56 -21.75
CA GLY A 67 -7.65 -2.18 -21.59
C GLY A 67 -7.51 -0.69 -21.20
N ASN A 68 -6.61 0.02 -21.89
CA ASN A 68 -6.35 1.44 -21.68
C ASN A 68 -7.30 2.35 -22.47
N THR A 69 -8.49 1.88 -22.87
CA THR A 69 -9.46 2.68 -23.63
C THR A 69 -10.87 2.55 -23.06
N LEU A 70 -11.65 3.62 -23.17
CA LEU A 70 -13.09 3.60 -22.87
C LEU A 70 -13.85 3.40 -24.19
N VAL A 71 -14.36 2.19 -24.43
CA VAL A 71 -15.03 1.85 -25.69
C VAL A 71 -16.51 2.20 -25.61
N SER A 72 -17.06 2.85 -26.66
CA SER A 72 -18.48 3.21 -26.79
C SER A 72 -19.01 4.08 -25.64
N VAL A 73 -18.32 5.19 -25.38
CA VAL A 73 -18.70 6.15 -24.33
C VAL A 73 -20.00 6.89 -24.69
N CYS A 74 -20.97 6.86 -23.78
CA CYS A 74 -22.11 7.76 -23.86
C CYS A 74 -21.66 9.22 -23.66
N ARG A 75 -22.54 10.19 -23.97
CA ARG A 75 -22.17 11.62 -23.90
C ARG A 75 -21.71 12.05 -22.51
N VAL A 76 -22.30 11.48 -21.47
CA VAL A 76 -21.94 11.76 -20.08
C VAL A 76 -20.57 11.19 -19.73
N CYS A 77 -20.28 9.95 -20.11
CA CYS A 77 -18.98 9.31 -19.84
C CYS A 77 -17.84 9.96 -20.65
N ALA A 78 -18.12 10.41 -21.88
CA ALA A 78 -17.16 11.18 -22.67
C ALA A 78 -16.77 12.49 -21.95
N GLU A 79 -17.74 13.16 -21.33
CA GLU A 79 -17.49 14.39 -20.58
C GLU A 79 -16.71 14.13 -19.30
N TRP A 80 -17.02 13.05 -18.56
CA TRP A 80 -16.21 12.60 -17.43
C TRP A 80 -14.77 12.31 -17.86
N GLN A 81 -14.57 11.55 -18.93
CA GLN A 81 -13.24 11.24 -19.46
C GLN A 81 -12.46 12.52 -19.81
N ARG A 82 -13.11 13.48 -20.47
CA ARG A 82 -12.53 14.77 -20.81
C ARG A 82 -12.09 15.55 -19.56
N VAL A 83 -12.92 15.56 -18.52
CA VAL A 83 -12.63 16.25 -17.26
C VAL A 83 -11.53 15.54 -16.47
N ILE A 84 -11.54 14.21 -16.41
CA ILE A 84 -10.48 13.40 -15.81
C ILE A 84 -9.14 13.71 -16.49
N LEU A 85 -9.09 13.66 -17.81
CA LEU A 85 -7.89 13.98 -18.58
C LEU A 85 -7.41 15.42 -18.34
N LYS A 86 -8.35 16.39 -18.28
CA LYS A 86 -8.01 17.78 -17.99
C LYS A 86 -7.31 17.96 -16.63
N HIS A 87 -7.69 17.16 -15.64
CA HIS A 87 -7.15 17.22 -14.28
C HIS A 87 -6.03 16.19 -14.04
N HIS A 88 -5.60 15.49 -15.08
CA HIS A 88 -4.45 14.59 -15.05
C HIS A 88 -3.17 15.37 -15.38
N ARG A 89 -2.17 15.31 -14.51
CA ARG A 89 -0.87 15.97 -14.71
C ARG A 89 -0.04 15.37 -15.86
N GLN A 90 -0.43 14.19 -16.33
CA GLN A 90 0.16 13.51 -17.50
C GLN A 90 -0.95 12.97 -18.40
N PRO A 91 -1.70 13.83 -19.10
CA PRO A 91 -2.89 13.40 -19.85
C PRO A 91 -2.56 12.49 -21.04
N ASP A 92 -1.34 12.58 -21.57
CA ASP A 92 -0.83 11.71 -22.63
C ASP A 92 -0.20 10.40 -22.11
N GLY A 93 -0.19 10.22 -20.78
CA GLY A 93 0.30 9.01 -20.14
C GLY A 93 -0.72 7.86 -20.19
N THR A 94 -0.28 6.67 -19.78
CA THR A 94 -1.17 5.51 -19.66
C THR A 94 -2.15 5.70 -18.51
N ILE A 95 -3.44 5.69 -18.82
CA ILE A 95 -4.52 5.68 -17.83
C ILE A 95 -5.15 4.30 -17.79
N HIS A 96 -5.17 3.70 -16.60
CA HIS A 96 -5.74 2.37 -16.36
C HIS A 96 -7.26 2.45 -16.23
N TRP A 97 -7.94 2.73 -17.35
CA TRP A 97 -9.39 2.87 -17.36
C TRP A 97 -10.11 1.63 -16.84
N THR A 98 -9.53 0.43 -16.97
CA THR A 98 -10.05 -0.84 -16.41
C THR A 98 -10.25 -0.83 -14.90
N ASN A 99 -9.59 0.08 -14.18
CA ASN A 99 -9.88 0.31 -12.76
C ASN A 99 -11.29 0.89 -12.56
N CYS A 100 -11.84 1.56 -13.57
CA CYS A 100 -13.02 2.41 -13.45
C CYS A 100 -14.33 1.74 -13.91
N PHE A 101 -15.42 2.15 -13.27
CA PHE A 101 -16.80 1.89 -13.61
C PHE A 101 -17.50 3.23 -13.84
N PRO A 102 -17.56 3.71 -15.10
CA PRO A 102 -18.05 5.05 -15.43
C PRO A 102 -19.44 5.41 -14.87
N SER A 103 -20.28 4.41 -14.62
CA SER A 103 -21.60 4.60 -14.00
C SER A 103 -21.55 5.21 -12.60
N TYR A 104 -20.45 5.02 -11.86
CA TYR A 104 -20.31 5.52 -10.48
C TYR A 104 -19.54 6.83 -10.37
N TRP A 105 -18.88 7.32 -11.42
CA TRP A 105 -18.15 8.61 -11.38
C TRP A 105 -18.99 9.78 -10.88
N ARG A 106 -20.30 9.76 -11.13
CA ARG A 106 -21.22 10.79 -10.62
C ARG A 106 -21.39 10.75 -9.10
N THR A 107 -21.41 9.57 -8.50
CA THR A 107 -21.88 9.37 -7.12
C THR A 107 -20.78 8.98 -6.15
N ASP A 108 -19.64 8.54 -6.67
CA ASP A 108 -18.52 8.05 -5.90
C ASP A 108 -17.23 8.76 -6.32
N HIS A 109 -16.67 9.53 -5.39
CA HIS A 109 -15.43 10.26 -5.58
C HIS A 109 -14.22 9.31 -5.63
N TRP A 110 -14.27 8.14 -5.00
CA TRP A 110 -13.22 7.12 -5.11
C TRP A 110 -13.22 6.44 -6.47
N GLU A 111 -14.39 6.27 -7.10
CA GLU A 111 -14.45 5.76 -8.47
C GLU A 111 -13.77 6.72 -9.46
N LEU A 112 -13.92 8.03 -9.25
CA LEU A 112 -13.19 9.04 -10.01
C LEU A 112 -11.67 8.93 -9.78
N ALA A 113 -11.26 8.68 -8.54
CA ALA A 113 -9.86 8.61 -8.13
C ALA A 113 -9.08 7.48 -8.81
N LYS A 114 -9.74 6.35 -9.08
CA LYS A 114 -9.15 5.16 -9.69
C LYS A 114 -8.52 5.42 -11.07
N ALA A 115 -8.94 6.47 -11.77
CA ALA A 115 -8.32 6.89 -13.04
C ALA A 115 -6.91 7.48 -12.86
N TYR A 116 -6.54 7.88 -11.65
CA TYR A 116 -5.23 8.44 -11.30
C TYR A 116 -4.35 7.43 -10.54
N MET A 117 -4.79 6.19 -10.43
CA MET A 117 -4.14 5.14 -9.66
C MET A 117 -3.45 4.13 -10.60
N PRO A 118 -2.44 3.38 -10.10
CA PRO A 118 -1.88 2.27 -10.87
C PRO A 118 -2.96 1.21 -11.15
N ARG A 119 -2.64 0.23 -12.00
CA ARG A 119 -3.47 -0.96 -12.21
C ARG A 119 -3.86 -1.68 -10.90
N GLY A 120 -4.82 -2.59 -10.96
CA GLY A 120 -5.23 -3.44 -9.83
C GLY A 120 -6.35 -2.90 -8.94
N GLN A 121 -7.00 -1.79 -9.31
CA GLN A 121 -7.98 -1.11 -8.45
C GLN A 121 -9.44 -1.41 -8.80
N THR A 122 -9.70 -2.24 -9.82
CA THR A 122 -11.05 -2.58 -10.27
C THR A 122 -11.93 -3.14 -9.15
N LYS A 123 -11.41 -4.07 -8.33
CA LYS A 123 -12.20 -4.73 -7.27
C LYS A 123 -12.23 -3.95 -5.95
N VAL A 124 -11.52 -2.83 -5.86
CA VAL A 124 -11.45 -2.01 -4.65
C VAL A 124 -12.70 -1.14 -4.57
N SER A 125 -13.43 -1.21 -3.46
CA SER A 125 -14.70 -0.47 -3.31
C SER A 125 -14.72 0.44 -2.10
N ARG A 126 -13.78 0.25 -1.16
CA ARG A 126 -13.70 1.04 0.07
C ARG A 126 -12.40 1.82 0.13
N ALA A 127 -12.47 2.99 0.74
CA ALA A 127 -11.34 3.90 0.86
C ALA A 127 -10.14 3.28 1.62
N ASP A 128 -10.42 2.46 2.66
CA ASP A 128 -9.42 1.81 3.51
C ASP A 128 -8.66 0.65 2.82
N GLU A 129 -9.19 0.14 1.72
CA GLU A 129 -8.61 -0.95 0.93
C GLU A 129 -7.52 -0.48 -0.05
N PHE A 130 -7.46 0.83 -0.36
CA PHE A 130 -6.40 1.38 -1.19
C PHE A 130 -5.05 1.28 -0.48
N ASP A 131 -4.04 0.79 -1.19
CA ASP A 131 -2.67 0.69 -0.68
C ASP A 131 -1.94 2.04 -0.77
N ALA A 132 -0.73 2.09 -0.21
CA ALA A 132 0.11 3.29 -0.27
C ALA A 132 0.40 3.71 -1.72
N SER A 133 0.50 2.75 -2.66
CA SER A 133 0.72 3.04 -4.08
C SER A 133 -0.42 3.84 -4.67
N ALA A 134 -1.65 3.39 -4.44
CA ALA A 134 -2.86 4.00 -4.96
C ALA A 134 -2.97 5.44 -4.48
N LEU A 135 -2.78 5.68 -3.18
CA LEU A 135 -2.84 7.02 -2.60
C LEU A 135 -1.71 7.94 -3.10
N LEU A 136 -0.48 7.45 -3.18
CA LEU A 136 0.65 8.24 -3.67
C LEU A 136 0.50 8.57 -5.17
N ASN A 137 0.04 7.62 -5.98
CA ASN A 137 -0.19 7.86 -7.41
C ASN A 137 -1.36 8.83 -7.64
N LEU A 138 -2.44 8.73 -6.87
CA LEU A 138 -3.53 9.70 -6.88
C LEU A 138 -2.99 11.13 -6.66
N ILE A 139 -2.17 11.33 -5.62
CA ILE A 139 -1.55 12.64 -5.32
C ILE A 139 -0.57 13.05 -6.42
N ASN A 140 0.16 12.12 -7.02
CA ASN A 140 1.13 12.40 -8.07
C ASN A 140 0.45 12.83 -9.38
N TYR A 141 -0.67 12.21 -9.76
CA TYR A 141 -1.29 12.39 -11.07
C TYR A 141 -2.49 13.33 -11.10
N CYS A 142 -3.23 13.50 -10.01
CA CYS A 142 -4.37 14.43 -9.99
C CYS A 142 -3.94 15.85 -9.59
N ASP A 143 -4.34 16.84 -10.37
CA ASP A 143 -4.01 18.25 -10.12
C ASP A 143 -4.77 18.87 -8.94
N CYS A 144 -5.81 18.20 -8.41
CA CYS A 144 -6.50 18.65 -7.20
C CYS A 144 -5.57 18.67 -5.96
N PHE A 145 -4.44 17.96 -6.04
CA PHE A 145 -3.35 18.01 -5.07
C PHE A 145 -2.23 18.98 -5.45
N SER A 146 -2.52 20.05 -6.19
CA SER A 146 -1.54 21.05 -6.68
C SER A 146 -0.67 21.71 -5.59
N SER A 147 -1.09 21.67 -4.33
CA SER A 147 -0.28 22.10 -3.18
C SER A 147 0.88 21.15 -2.84
N VAL A 148 0.89 19.94 -3.40
CA VAL A 148 1.91 18.92 -3.17
C VAL A 148 2.84 18.83 -4.39
N ASP A 149 4.16 18.82 -4.14
CA ASP A 149 5.19 18.79 -5.18
C ASP A 149 5.30 17.35 -5.68
N PRO A 150 4.93 17.08 -6.95
CA PRO A 150 4.95 15.73 -7.48
C PRO A 150 6.36 15.12 -7.51
N LYS A 151 7.44 15.92 -7.44
CA LYS A 151 8.80 15.40 -7.32
C LYS A 151 9.02 14.65 -6.01
N LEU A 152 8.51 15.19 -4.90
CA LEU A 152 8.62 14.55 -3.59
C LEU A 152 7.79 13.26 -3.54
N VAL A 153 6.58 13.29 -4.12
CA VAL A 153 5.73 12.09 -4.21
C VAL A 153 6.41 10.98 -5.02
N ARG A 154 7.01 11.32 -6.18
CA ARG A 154 7.74 10.34 -7.00
C ARG A 154 8.93 9.71 -6.28
N GLN A 155 9.65 10.46 -5.45
CA GLN A 155 10.73 9.89 -4.64
C GLN A 155 10.22 8.84 -3.64
N VAL A 156 9.08 9.11 -3.00
CA VAL A 156 8.44 8.15 -2.10
C VAL A 156 7.92 6.93 -2.87
N ILE A 157 7.28 7.13 -4.03
CA ILE A 157 6.82 6.03 -4.90
C ILE A 157 8.00 5.15 -5.31
N GLN A 158 9.13 5.75 -5.72
CA GLN A 158 10.33 5.01 -6.09
C GLN A 158 10.84 4.14 -4.94
N CYS A 159 11.02 4.72 -3.75
CA CYS A 159 11.47 3.95 -2.59
C CYS A 159 10.47 2.85 -2.22
N ARG A 160 9.17 3.16 -2.24
CA ARG A 160 8.12 2.16 -1.99
C ARG A 160 8.25 0.99 -2.97
N ASN A 161 8.44 1.23 -4.27
CA ASN A 161 8.53 0.17 -5.26
C ASN A 161 9.81 -0.68 -5.05
N GLU A 162 10.95 -0.03 -4.74
CA GLU A 162 12.19 -0.72 -4.37
C GLU A 162 12.01 -1.60 -3.12
N LEU A 163 11.25 -1.14 -2.13
CA LEU A 163 10.96 -1.87 -0.89
C LEU A 163 10.05 -3.08 -1.12
N MET A 164 8.92 -2.88 -1.81
CA MET A 164 7.90 -3.91 -2.06
C MET A 164 8.38 -4.96 -3.06
N HIS A 165 9.41 -4.65 -3.86
CA HIS A 165 10.06 -5.59 -4.76
C HIS A 165 11.45 -6.05 -4.26
N SER A 166 11.79 -5.80 -2.99
CA SER A 166 13.00 -6.39 -2.39
C SER A 166 12.83 -7.90 -2.33
N CYS A 167 13.62 -8.62 -3.12
CA CYS A 167 13.53 -10.07 -3.28
C CYS A 167 13.97 -10.86 -2.04
N GLU A 168 14.78 -10.23 -1.17
CA GLU A 168 15.34 -10.84 0.03
C GLU A 168 14.69 -10.33 1.31
N PHE A 169 13.70 -9.42 1.21
CA PHE A 169 13.09 -8.74 2.36
C PHE A 169 14.12 -8.00 3.22
N ARG A 170 15.11 -7.42 2.54
CA ARG A 170 16.28 -6.74 3.11
C ARG A 170 16.49 -5.41 2.42
N VAL A 171 16.91 -4.39 3.16
CA VAL A 171 17.36 -3.11 2.59
C VAL A 171 18.56 -2.56 3.36
N LYS A 172 19.50 -1.97 2.61
CA LYS A 172 20.77 -1.43 3.13
C LYS A 172 20.57 -0.10 3.87
N ASP A 173 21.49 0.22 4.77
CA ASP A 173 21.48 1.49 5.52
C ASP A 173 21.50 2.73 4.60
N ASP A 174 22.29 2.69 3.53
CA ASP A 174 22.36 3.78 2.55
C ASP A 174 21.01 4.03 1.89
N TRP A 175 20.29 2.94 1.58
CA TRP A 175 18.94 2.99 1.08
C TRP A 175 17.98 3.58 2.12
N MET A 176 18.08 3.14 3.38
CA MET A 176 17.27 3.67 4.50
C MET A 176 17.46 5.17 4.70
N ARG A 177 18.68 5.69 4.56
CA ARG A 177 18.95 7.13 4.67
C ARG A 177 18.27 7.92 3.55
N ARG A 178 18.26 7.41 2.31
CA ARG A 178 17.50 8.01 1.21
C ARG A 178 16.00 7.95 1.49
N TYR A 179 15.49 6.80 1.91
CA TYR A 179 14.07 6.61 2.22
C TYR A 179 13.57 7.57 3.30
N ARG A 180 14.30 7.66 4.43
CA ARG A 180 14.01 8.61 5.51
C ARG A 180 13.99 10.06 5.00
N THR A 181 14.94 10.42 4.15
CA THR A 181 15.01 11.76 3.57
C THR A 181 13.79 12.05 2.68
N ALA A 182 13.42 11.12 1.80
CA ALA A 182 12.26 11.23 0.93
C ALA A 182 10.96 11.36 1.72
N LEU A 183 10.74 10.48 2.71
CA LEU A 183 9.57 10.53 3.58
C LEU A 183 9.49 11.85 4.35
N ARG A 184 10.59 12.28 4.97
CA ARG A 184 10.63 13.51 5.75
C ARG A 184 10.25 14.72 4.91
N HIS A 185 10.82 14.87 3.71
CA HIS A 185 10.48 15.98 2.84
C HIS A 185 9.01 15.95 2.40
N PHE A 186 8.50 14.77 2.02
CA PHE A 186 7.11 14.62 1.63
C PHE A 186 6.13 14.94 2.78
N VAL A 187 6.36 14.38 3.98
CA VAL A 187 5.50 14.61 5.15
C VAL A 187 5.57 16.07 5.62
N GLN A 188 6.74 16.71 5.57
CA GLN A 188 6.89 18.13 5.89
C GLN A 188 6.08 19.03 4.96
N GLN A 189 5.98 18.69 3.67
CA GLN A 189 5.14 19.43 2.73
C GLN A 189 3.66 19.39 3.13
N LEU A 190 3.22 18.30 3.76
CA LEU A 190 1.84 18.12 4.25
C LEU A 190 1.62 18.66 5.67
N SER A 191 2.55 19.44 6.23
CA SER A 191 2.43 20.00 7.59
C SER A 191 1.22 20.92 7.81
N PHE A 192 0.62 21.43 6.74
CA PHE A 192 -0.65 22.17 6.79
C PHE A 192 -1.87 21.29 7.12
N VAL A 193 -1.72 19.96 7.03
CA VAL A 193 -2.74 18.98 7.39
C VAL A 193 -2.55 18.60 8.87
N PRO A 194 -3.52 18.88 9.77
CA PRO A 194 -3.32 18.76 11.22
C PRO A 194 -2.79 17.40 11.69
N HIS A 195 -3.31 16.28 11.17
CA HIS A 195 -2.87 14.94 11.60
C HIS A 195 -1.53 14.51 11.00
N MET A 196 -1.08 15.11 9.89
CA MET A 196 0.19 14.74 9.25
C MET A 196 1.42 15.08 10.09
N LEU A 197 1.31 16.03 11.01
CA LEU A 197 2.35 16.29 12.02
C LEU A 197 2.54 15.08 12.95
N THR A 198 1.45 14.40 13.32
CA THR A 198 1.50 13.19 14.15
C THR A 198 2.07 12.02 13.36
N VAL A 199 1.64 11.86 12.11
CA VAL A 199 2.18 10.85 11.17
C VAL A 199 3.70 11.00 11.02
N GLY A 200 4.19 12.23 10.86
CA GLY A 200 5.62 12.52 10.78
C GLY A 200 6.40 12.10 12.02
N ARG A 201 5.85 12.34 13.22
CA ARG A 201 6.46 11.88 14.48
C ARG A 201 6.48 10.36 14.57
N GLN A 202 5.36 9.69 14.26
CA GLN A 202 5.27 8.23 14.27
C GLN A 202 6.28 7.58 13.32
N ILE A 203 6.50 8.18 12.13
CA ILE A 203 7.51 7.71 11.17
C ILE A 203 8.92 7.87 11.76
N GLU A 204 9.25 9.04 12.33
CA GLU A 204 10.58 9.25 12.92
C GLU A 204 10.82 8.32 14.12
N ASP A 205 9.82 8.14 14.98
CA ASP A 205 9.87 7.19 16.10
C ASP A 205 10.13 5.76 15.60
N MET A 206 9.38 5.33 14.56
CA MET A 206 9.54 4.00 13.96
C MET A 206 10.93 3.79 13.35
N LEU A 207 11.50 4.80 12.71
CA LEU A 207 12.85 4.69 12.13
C LEU A 207 13.94 4.55 13.21
N THR A 208 13.71 5.09 14.41
CA THR A 208 14.66 5.06 15.53
C THR A 208 14.47 3.90 16.50
N VAL A 209 13.35 3.17 16.42
CA VAL A 209 13.08 2.07 17.36
C VAL A 209 14.16 0.98 17.31
N ASP A 210 14.52 0.43 18.45
CA ASP A 210 15.33 -0.79 18.51
C ASP A 210 14.40 -2.00 18.44
N LEU A 211 14.55 -2.81 17.39
CA LEU A 211 13.74 -4.02 17.19
C LEU A 211 14.36 -5.26 17.85
N SER A 212 15.45 -5.12 18.59
CA SER A 212 16.13 -6.25 19.23
C SER A 212 15.24 -6.88 20.32
N ILE A 213 14.80 -8.12 20.11
CA ILE A 213 14.00 -8.87 21.10
C ILE A 213 14.96 -9.58 22.06
N ARG A 214 14.88 -9.24 23.36
CA ARG A 214 15.57 -10.02 24.39
C ARG A 214 14.80 -11.31 24.65
N VAL A 215 15.43 -12.45 24.35
CA VAL A 215 14.94 -13.77 24.76
C VAL A 215 15.55 -14.05 26.14
N PHE A 216 14.73 -14.01 27.20
CA PHE A 216 15.16 -14.56 28.48
C PHE A 216 15.14 -16.08 28.36
N GLY A 217 16.32 -16.65 28.17
CA GLY A 217 16.56 -18.09 28.30
C GLY A 217 16.37 -18.54 29.75
N VAL A 218 15.95 -19.80 29.87
CA VAL A 218 15.64 -20.53 31.09
C VAL A 218 16.93 -20.77 31.91
N ASP A 219 17.48 -19.72 32.50
CA ASP A 219 18.58 -19.77 33.48
C ASP A 219 18.21 -18.97 34.74
N ARG A 220 16.98 -19.12 35.23
CA ARG A 220 16.71 -18.86 36.66
C ARG A 220 17.05 -20.13 37.44
N LEU A 221 18.34 -20.38 37.61
CA LEU A 221 18.80 -21.12 38.79
C LEU A 221 18.56 -20.21 40.01
N ASP A 222 17.69 -20.69 40.90
CA ASP A 222 17.48 -20.31 42.29
C ASP A 222 18.04 -18.95 42.76
N SER A 223 17.17 -17.95 42.85
CA SER A 223 17.26 -16.95 43.91
C SER A 223 15.88 -16.41 44.22
N ALA A 224 15.39 -16.77 45.40
CA ALA A 224 14.11 -16.37 45.97
C ALA A 224 14.07 -14.87 46.30
N GLY A 225 12.93 -14.23 46.01
CA GLY A 225 12.57 -12.92 46.53
C GLY A 225 11.39 -12.30 45.77
N PRO A 226 10.23 -12.06 46.41
CA PRO A 226 9.14 -11.33 45.79
C PRO A 226 9.28 -9.84 46.10
N SER A 227 9.53 -9.02 45.09
CA SER A 227 9.19 -7.60 45.16
C SER A 227 8.39 -7.24 43.92
N ALA A 228 7.08 -7.09 44.13
CA ALA A 228 6.20 -6.34 43.27
C ALA A 228 6.75 -4.91 43.16
N ASP A 229 7.10 -4.51 41.95
CA ASP A 229 7.04 -3.10 41.57
C ASP A 229 6.79 -3.01 40.07
N SER A 230 5.79 -2.20 39.71
CA SER A 230 5.30 -2.02 38.36
C SER A 230 6.37 -1.33 37.49
N GLY A 231 7.08 -2.12 36.67
CA GLY A 231 8.07 -1.67 35.68
C GLY A 231 7.58 -1.77 34.22
N PRO A 232 8.30 -1.16 33.27
CA PRO A 232 7.81 -0.70 31.97
C PRO A 232 7.35 -1.86 31.06
N ALA A 233 6.43 -1.56 30.12
CA ALA A 233 5.82 -2.45 29.13
C ALA A 233 6.59 -3.77 28.92
N SER A 234 5.95 -4.90 29.23
CA SER A 234 6.61 -6.21 29.21
C SER A 234 7.29 -6.46 27.85
N PRO A 235 8.45 -7.14 27.79
CA PRO A 235 9.11 -7.51 26.54
C PRO A 235 8.21 -8.32 25.58
N GLU A 236 7.17 -8.95 26.11
CA GLU A 236 6.15 -9.68 25.36
C GLU A 236 5.31 -8.75 24.48
N SER A 237 4.95 -7.57 25.00
CA SER A 237 4.22 -6.55 24.23
C SER A 237 5.02 -6.01 23.03
N GLY A 238 6.35 -5.99 23.14
CA GLY A 238 7.25 -5.59 22.06
C GLY A 238 7.32 -6.64 20.95
N ALA A 239 7.58 -7.90 21.32
CA ALA A 239 7.68 -9.00 20.35
C ALA A 239 6.36 -9.22 19.58
N GLU A 240 5.23 -9.18 20.29
CA GLU A 240 3.90 -9.28 19.66
C GLU A 240 3.62 -8.12 18.70
N SER A 241 4.03 -6.90 19.08
CA SER A 241 3.88 -5.73 18.21
C SER A 241 4.70 -5.86 16.93
N VAL A 242 5.94 -6.33 17.04
CA VAL A 242 6.84 -6.52 15.88
C VAL A 242 6.33 -7.64 14.97
N SER A 243 5.89 -8.77 15.54
CA SER A 243 5.25 -9.87 14.79
C SER A 243 4.02 -9.37 14.02
N ARG A 244 3.19 -8.55 14.66
CA ARG A 244 2.03 -7.95 14.00
C ARG A 244 2.45 -7.02 12.85
N TRP A 245 3.48 -6.19 13.03
CA TRP A 245 3.96 -5.31 11.97
C TRP A 245 4.51 -6.10 10.77
N GLU A 246 5.24 -7.18 11.03
CA GLU A 246 5.74 -8.08 10.00
C GLU A 246 4.59 -8.72 9.22
N ALA A 247 3.60 -9.26 9.92
CA ALA A 247 2.42 -9.85 9.30
C ALA A 247 1.59 -8.83 8.50
N GLU A 248 1.42 -7.60 9.00
CA GLU A 248 0.71 -6.54 8.27
C GLU A 248 1.43 -6.18 6.95
N LEU A 249 2.75 -6.04 6.99
CA LEU A 249 3.55 -5.72 5.81
C LEU A 249 3.55 -6.85 4.77
N LEU A 250 3.76 -8.09 5.21
CA LEU A 250 3.72 -9.26 4.32
C LEU A 250 2.34 -9.45 3.68
N ARG A 251 1.27 -9.19 4.44
CA ARG A 251 -0.10 -9.26 3.92
C ARG A 251 -0.37 -8.16 2.88
N GLU A 252 0.20 -6.97 3.05
CA GLU A 252 0.13 -5.91 2.06
C GLU A 252 0.87 -6.28 0.77
N MET A 253 2.10 -6.81 0.87
CA MET A 253 2.84 -7.32 -0.29
C MET A 253 2.10 -8.41 -1.04
N LEU A 254 1.51 -9.36 -0.29
CA LEU A 254 0.75 -10.45 -0.88
C LEU A 254 -0.45 -9.93 -1.67
N ARG A 255 -1.21 -8.97 -1.11
CA ARG A 255 -2.35 -8.36 -1.80
C ARG A 255 -1.92 -7.66 -3.08
N GLU A 256 -0.78 -6.97 -3.07
CA GLU A 256 -0.24 -6.32 -4.25
C GLU A 256 0.12 -7.33 -5.35
N CYS A 257 0.82 -8.41 -5.00
CA CYS A 257 1.16 -9.48 -5.94
C CYS A 257 -0.11 -10.15 -6.53
N LEU A 258 -1.11 -10.43 -5.69
CA LEU A 258 -2.37 -11.04 -6.13
C LEU A 258 -3.23 -10.10 -6.99
N ARG A 259 -3.18 -8.79 -6.74
CA ARG A 259 -3.86 -7.80 -7.59
C ARG A 259 -3.28 -7.82 -8.99
N ALA A 260 -1.96 -7.86 -9.12
CA ALA A 260 -1.28 -7.93 -10.40
C ALA A 260 -1.50 -9.26 -11.15
N ALA A 261 -1.51 -10.39 -10.44
CA ALA A 261 -1.67 -11.71 -11.06
C ALA A 261 -3.06 -11.96 -11.68
N ASN A 262 -4.09 -11.21 -11.28
CA ASN A 262 -5.46 -11.35 -11.77
C ASN A 262 -5.75 -10.53 -13.06
N GLU A 263 -4.75 -9.92 -13.67
CA GLU A 263 -4.92 -9.01 -14.82
C GLU A 263 -4.54 -9.68 -16.15
N GLU A 264 -5.00 -9.13 -17.29
CA GLU A 264 -4.81 -9.70 -18.64
C GLU A 264 -3.45 -9.36 -19.30
N ASP A 265 -2.62 -8.51 -18.67
CA ASP A 265 -1.35 -8.01 -19.22
C ASP A 265 -0.18 -8.99 -18.98
N GLU A 266 0.30 -9.66 -20.04
CA GLU A 266 1.29 -10.75 -19.97
C GLU A 266 2.65 -10.34 -19.39
N ASP A 267 3.19 -9.17 -19.73
CA ASP A 267 4.52 -8.75 -19.25
C ASP A 267 4.48 -8.39 -17.76
N ALA A 268 3.39 -7.76 -17.33
CA ALA A 268 3.11 -7.46 -15.92
C ALA A 268 2.96 -8.74 -15.07
N LYS A 269 2.30 -9.76 -15.60
CA LYS A 269 2.12 -11.06 -14.91
C LYS A 269 3.45 -11.71 -14.53
N THR A 270 4.46 -11.65 -15.40
CA THR A 270 5.71 -12.41 -15.20
C THR A 270 6.52 -11.91 -13.98
N HIS A 271 6.75 -10.60 -13.87
CA HIS A 271 7.49 -10.01 -12.76
C HIS A 271 6.75 -10.21 -11.42
N ASP A 272 5.43 -10.03 -11.42
CA ASP A 272 4.64 -10.08 -10.20
C ASP A 272 4.38 -11.55 -9.76
N ALA A 273 4.42 -12.51 -10.70
CA ALA A 273 4.44 -13.94 -10.40
C ALA A 273 5.76 -14.41 -9.77
N GLU A 274 6.91 -13.89 -10.21
CA GLU A 274 8.19 -14.15 -9.55
C GLU A 274 8.19 -13.65 -8.11
N GLN A 275 7.68 -12.45 -7.89
CA GLN A 275 7.58 -11.87 -6.54
C GLN A 275 6.64 -12.68 -5.64
N LEU A 276 5.49 -13.13 -6.18
CA LEU A 276 4.57 -14.01 -5.45
C LEU A 276 5.24 -15.33 -5.05
N LYS A 277 6.00 -15.95 -5.96
CA LYS A 277 6.74 -17.18 -5.69
C LYS A 277 7.79 -17.00 -4.58
N ARG A 278 8.51 -15.87 -4.60
CA ARG A 278 9.50 -15.54 -3.55
C ARG A 278 8.84 -15.31 -2.20
N LEU A 279 7.74 -14.56 -2.16
CA LEU A 279 6.96 -14.34 -0.95
C LEU A 279 6.42 -15.66 -0.38
N ARG A 280 5.85 -16.52 -1.23
CA ARG A 280 5.42 -17.87 -0.84
C ARG A 280 6.55 -18.68 -0.24
N GLY A 281 7.72 -18.72 -0.90
CA GLY A 281 8.90 -19.42 -0.39
C GLY A 281 9.37 -18.87 0.96
N PHE A 282 9.36 -17.55 1.14
CA PHE A 282 9.69 -16.92 2.42
C PHE A 282 8.72 -17.30 3.53
N LEU A 283 7.41 -17.27 3.27
CA LEU A 283 6.38 -17.68 4.23
C LEU A 283 6.51 -19.17 4.60
N GLN A 284 6.80 -20.04 3.64
CA GLN A 284 6.96 -21.48 3.89
C GLN A 284 8.26 -21.83 4.63
N ALA A 285 9.32 -21.03 4.44
CA ALA A 285 10.61 -21.22 5.11
C ALA A 285 10.60 -20.79 6.59
N ASN A 286 9.60 -20.02 7.01
CA ASN A 286 9.43 -19.54 8.38
C ASN A 286 8.15 -20.13 8.96
N LYS A 287 8.26 -21.08 9.89
CA LYS A 287 7.12 -21.90 10.31
C LYS A 287 6.00 -21.05 10.94
N ASP A 288 6.36 -20.05 11.73
CA ASP A 288 5.45 -19.10 12.35
C ASP A 288 4.60 -18.32 11.33
N LEU A 289 5.24 -17.84 10.27
CA LEU A 289 4.57 -17.16 9.17
C LEU A 289 3.76 -18.14 8.32
N GLY A 290 4.28 -19.34 8.05
CA GLY A 290 3.56 -20.38 7.32
C GLY A 290 2.25 -20.80 7.99
N GLU A 291 2.25 -20.92 9.32
CA GLU A 291 1.05 -21.17 10.11
C GLU A 291 0.08 -19.98 10.04
N GLN A 292 0.58 -18.76 10.22
CA GLN A 292 -0.23 -17.53 10.22
C GLN A 292 -0.87 -17.21 8.86
N PHE A 293 -0.21 -17.53 7.75
CA PHE A 293 -0.66 -17.27 6.38
C PHE A 293 -1.19 -18.53 5.67
N SER A 294 -1.53 -19.58 6.43
CA SER A 294 -1.94 -20.87 5.88
C SER A 294 -3.15 -20.78 4.93
N SER A 295 -4.14 -19.93 5.24
CA SER A 295 -5.29 -19.68 4.35
C SER A 295 -4.89 -19.01 3.03
N GLU A 296 -4.02 -18.00 3.11
CA GLU A 296 -3.52 -17.28 1.96
C GLU A 296 -2.66 -18.17 1.06
N LEU A 297 -1.81 -19.02 1.65
CA LEU A 297 -1.01 -20.01 0.93
C LEU A 297 -1.89 -21.03 0.19
N GLN A 298 -2.94 -21.55 0.84
CA GLN A 298 -3.89 -22.45 0.19
C GLN A 298 -4.64 -21.79 -0.98
N ALA A 299 -4.95 -20.50 -0.86
CA ALA A 299 -5.59 -19.74 -1.93
C ALA A 299 -4.66 -19.56 -3.14
N ILE A 300 -3.36 -19.31 -2.91
CA ILE A 300 -2.34 -19.27 -3.98
C ILE A 300 -2.25 -20.62 -4.68
N ASP A 301 -2.14 -21.72 -3.92
CA ASP A 301 -2.04 -23.08 -4.47
C ASP A 301 -3.25 -23.42 -5.35
N SER A 302 -4.44 -22.99 -4.93
CA SER A 302 -5.68 -23.19 -5.69
C SER A 302 -5.74 -22.38 -6.99
N LEU A 303 -5.10 -21.20 -7.04
CA LEU A 303 -5.00 -20.38 -8.24
C LEU A 303 -4.00 -21.00 -9.24
N GLU A 304 -2.86 -21.48 -8.75
CA GLU A 304 -1.84 -22.17 -9.56
C GLU A 304 -2.40 -23.48 -10.16
N ALA A 305 -3.14 -24.27 -9.38
CA ALA A 305 -3.75 -25.51 -9.86
C ALA A 305 -4.77 -25.29 -10.98
N LYS A 306 -5.58 -24.22 -10.88
CA LYS A 306 -6.56 -23.87 -11.92
C LYS A 306 -5.92 -23.34 -13.20
N GLY A 307 -4.80 -22.62 -13.09
CA GLY A 307 -4.04 -22.15 -14.26
C GLY A 307 -3.31 -23.28 -15.01
N GLY A 308 -3.01 -24.39 -14.34
CA GLY A 308 -2.37 -25.57 -14.95
C GLY A 308 -3.31 -26.54 -15.66
N GLU A 309 -4.62 -26.47 -15.42
CA GLU A 309 -5.63 -27.32 -16.07
C GLU A 309 -6.18 -26.72 -17.39
N GLU A 310 -5.83 -25.47 -17.70
CA GLU A 310 -6.23 -24.77 -18.94
C GLU A 310 -5.10 -24.70 -20.00
N SER A 311 -3.99 -25.43 -19.83
CA SER A 311 -2.88 -25.55 -20.81
C SER A 311 -2.86 -26.87 -21.57
#